data_AF-A0A7K3KSX7-F1
#
_entry.id   AF-A0A7K3KSX7-F1
#
_cell.length_a   1.000
_cell.length_b   1.000
_cell.length_c   1.000
_cell.angle_alpha   90.00
_cell.angle_beta   90.00
_cell.angle_gamma   90.00
#
_symmetry.space_group_name_H-M   'P 1'
#
loop_
_entity.id
_entity.type
_entity.pdbx_description
1 polymer ?
#
loop_
_entity_poly.entity_id
_entity_poly.type
_entity_poly.pdbx_seq_one_letter_code
_entity_poly.pdbx_strand_id
1 'polypeptide(L)' 'LTQTDVAKATGLTQAQISNIEHGVTKPGLVTIAKLANFYNKEIRLVDSD' A
#
# COMPACT_ATOMS: atom_id res chain seq x y z
N LEU A 1 -7.95 2.12 12.69
CA LEU A 1 -7.86 2.53 11.27
C LEU A 1 -8.45 1.43 10.42
N THR A 2 -9.40 1.74 9.54
CA THR A 2 -10.03 0.78 8.63
C THR A 2 -9.43 0.87 7.22
N GLN A 3 -9.62 -0.16 6.38
CA GLN A 3 -9.21 -0.10 4.97
C GLN A 3 -9.88 1.07 4.23
N THR A 4 -11.11 1.43 4.61
CA THR A 4 -11.81 2.60 4.05
C THR A 4 -11.14 3.92 4.43
N ASP A 5 -10.58 4.02 5.64
CA ASP A 5 -9.86 5.22 6.08
C ASP A 5 -8.56 5.38 5.29
N VAL A 6 -7.83 4.27 5.08
CA VAL A 6 -6.62 4.25 4.26
C VAL A 6 -6.96 4.62 2.81
N ALA A 7 -7.98 4.00 2.23
CA ALA A 7 -8.45 4.27 0.87
C ALA A 7 -8.70 5.77 0.63
N LYS A 8 -9.44 6.41 1.56
CA LYS A 8 -9.72 7.85 1.52
C LYS A 8 -8.45 8.69 1.59
N ALA A 9 -7.49 8.33 2.44
CA ALA A 9 -6.27 9.09 2.63
C ALA A 9 -5.25 8.92 1.49
N THR A 10 -5.19 7.74 0.86
CA THR A 10 -4.19 7.43 -0.17
C THR A 10 -4.71 7.58 -1.61
N GLY A 11 -6.02 7.79 -1.78
CA GLY A 11 -6.69 7.75 -3.07
C GLY A 11 -6.63 6.37 -3.73
N LEU A 12 -6.62 5.31 -2.91
CA LEU A 12 -6.76 3.91 -3.36
C LEU A 12 -8.20 3.48 -3.10
N THR A 13 -8.66 2.39 -3.74
CA THR A 13 -9.94 1.80 -3.36
C THR A 13 -9.77 0.82 -2.20
N GLN A 14 -10.82 0.63 -1.40
CA GLN A 14 -10.81 -0.37 -0.33
C GLN A 14 -10.56 -1.79 -0.90
N ALA A 15 -11.10 -2.09 -2.09
CA ALA A 15 -10.86 -3.36 -2.78
C ALA A 15 -9.39 -3.55 -3.16
N GLN A 16 -8.69 -2.50 -3.63
CA GLN A 16 -7.26 -2.57 -3.91
C GLN A 16 -6.46 -2.90 -2.65
N ILE A 17 -6.78 -2.26 -1.53
CA ILE A 17 -6.11 -2.51 -0.25
C ILE A 17 -6.36 -3.95 0.20
N SER A 18 -7.62 -4.41 0.16
CA SER A 18 -7.97 -5.79 0.49
C SER A 18 -7.22 -6.80 -0.38
N ASN A 19 -7.15 -6.59 -1.69
CA ASN A 19 -6.43 -7.48 -2.61
C ASN A 19 -4.92 -7.53 -2.32
N ILE A 20 -4.32 -6.41 -1.90
CA ILE A 20 -2.92 -6.35 -1.49
C ILE A 20 -2.70 -7.15 -0.21
N GLU A 21 -3.54 -6.93 0.81
CA GLU A 21 -3.41 -7.60 2.13
C GLU A 21 -3.64 -9.11 2.04
N HIS A 22 -4.51 -9.57 1.14
CA HIS A 22 -4.76 -10.99 0.89
C HIS A 22 -3.80 -11.61 -0.16
N GLY A 23 -2.85 -10.84 -0.69
CA GLY A 23 -1.87 -11.32 -1.67
C GLY A 23 -2.43 -11.61 -3.07
N VAL A 24 -3.67 -11.19 -3.37
CA VAL A 24 -4.31 -11.32 -4.69
C VAL A 24 -3.60 -10.47 -5.73
N THR A 25 -3.08 -9.30 -5.32
CA THR A 25 -2.37 -8.40 -6.23
C THR A 25 -1.14 -7.84 -5.55
N LYS A 26 0.01 -7.89 -6.23
CA LYS A 26 1.22 -7.21 -5.78
C LYS A 26 1.12 -5.71 -6.10
N PRO A 27 1.35 -4.83 -5.13
CA PRO A 27 1.32 -3.39 -5.36
C PRO A 27 2.50 -2.95 -6.24
N GLY A 28 2.25 -2.04 -7.18
CA GLY A 28 3.32 -1.35 -7.91
C GLY A 28 3.99 -0.27 -7.05
N LEU A 29 5.11 0.27 -7.54
CA LEU A 29 5.92 1.27 -6.81
C LEU A 29 5.12 2.49 -6.34
N VAL A 30 4.22 3.01 -7.18
CA VAL A 30 3.36 4.17 -6.83
C VAL A 30 2.44 3.83 -5.64
N THR A 31 1.87 2.63 -5.62
CA THR A 31 1.01 2.17 -4.53
C THR A 31 1.81 2.00 -3.25
N ILE A 32 3.01 1.41 -3.33
CA ILE A 32 3.91 1.28 -2.18
C ILE A 32 4.27 2.66 -1.64
N ALA A 33 4.62 3.63 -2.49
CA ALA A 33 4.96 4.99 -2.10
C ALA A 33 3.79 5.70 -1.38
N LYS A 34 2.56 5.56 -1.90
CA LYS A 34 1.35 6.12 -1.27
C LYS A 34 1.12 5.54 0.13
N LEU A 35 1.22 4.22 0.27
CA LEU A 35 1.02 3.54 1.54
C LEU A 35 2.15 3.90 2.53
N ALA A 36 3.40 3.93 2.08
CA ALA A 36 4.54 4.29 2.91
C ALA A 36 4.44 5.73 3.43
N ASN A 37 4.06 6.69 2.58
CA ASN A 37 3.83 8.06 2.99
C ASN A 37 2.72 8.14 4.07
N PHE A 38 1.59 7.47 3.84
CA PHE A 38 0.48 7.45 4.77
C PHE A 38 0.85 6.86 6.14
N TYR A 39 1.62 5.77 6.17
CA TYR A 39 2.07 5.12 7.41
C TYR A 39 3.35 5.72 8.01
N ASN A 40 3.87 6.81 7.42
CA ASN A 40 5.15 7.42 7.77
C ASN A 40 6.28 6.38 7.85
N LYS A 41 6.44 5.61 6.77
CA LYS A 41 7.46 4.57 6.62
C LYS A 41 8.44 4.93 5.51
N GLU A 42 9.71 4.62 5.75
CA GLU A 42 10.75 4.69 4.72
C GLU A 42 10.74 3.42 3.86
N ILE A 43 10.97 3.58 2.56
CA ILE A 43 11.15 2.47 1.62
C ILE A 43 12.64 2.32 1.34
N ARG A 44 13.16 1.09 1.43
CA ARG A 44 14.50 0.74 0.99
C ARG A 44 14.39 -0.40 -0.02
N LEU A 45 15.16 -0.32 -1.09
CA LEU A 45 15.35 -1.46 -1.97
C LEU A 45 16.27 -2.45 -1.26
N VAL A 46 15.89 -3.72 -1.31
CA VAL A 46 16.71 -4.82 -0.80
C VAL A 46 17.14 -5.59 -2.03
N ASP A 47 18.44 -5.71 -2.22
CA ASP A 47 18.97 -6.61 -3.23
C ASP A 47 18.51 -8.03 -2.88
N SER A 48 18.05 -8.77 -3.89
CA SER A 48 17.68 -10.17 -3.70
C SER A 48 18.96 -10.99 -3.82
N ASP A 49 19.37 -11.64 -2.73
CA ASP A 49 20.44 -12.64 -2.72
C ASP A 49 20.20 -13.75 -3.76
#